data_AF-A0A964IIB6-F1
#
_entry.id   AF-A0A964IIB6-F1
#
_cell.length_a   1.000
_cell.length_b   1.000
_cell.length_c   1.000
_cell.angle_alpha   90.00
_cell.angle_beta   90.00
_cell.angle_gamma   90.00
#
_symmetry.space_group_name_H-M   'P 1'
#
loop_
_entity.id
_entity.type
_entity.pdbx_description
1 polymer ?
#
loop_
_entity_poly.entity_id
_entity_poly.type
_entity_poly.pdbx_seq_one_letter_code
_entity_poly.pdbx_strand_id
1 'polypeptide(L)'
;MNEFSGQGERAPRRLGRFLAPLVLLGGLALKFGSVVKVLGLVVAIGGYALLWGIEFALGFVLLLLAHELGHYMEARRQGLDPGLPVFVPFVGAYVALRNRRFDPWIDARVSLAGPVVGGVAALGCLAAGTVIDSALLRALAYTGFFLNLANLLPVWVLDGRHVLRAWRVLRRGGGRPRAAEARRLATVVAVVALGTAGALALGMLVAHVPQDRL
;
A
#
# COMPACT_ATOMS: atom_id res chain seq x y z
N MET A 1 -17.10 33.48 55.48
CA MET A 1 -15.76 32.98 55.86
C MET A 1 -15.64 31.55 55.36
N ASN A 2 -14.73 31.37 54.40
CA ASN A 2 -13.90 30.19 54.10
C ASN A 2 -14.57 28.85 53.76
N GLU A 3 -14.08 27.98 52.87
CA GLU A 3 -13.18 27.97 51.72
C GLU A 3 -12.98 26.48 51.36
N PHE A 4 -12.87 26.12 50.07
CA PHE A 4 -12.29 24.87 49.48
C PHE A 4 -12.88 23.50 49.91
N SER A 5 -13.00 22.43 49.11
CA SER A 5 -12.59 22.02 47.76
C SER A 5 -13.32 20.69 47.50
N GLY A 6 -13.89 20.39 46.33
CA GLY A 6 -13.16 19.97 45.14
C GLY A 6 -13.22 18.46 44.95
N GLN A 7 -14.27 17.92 44.30
CA GLN A 7 -14.24 16.59 43.66
C GLN A 7 -15.15 16.59 42.42
N GLY A 8 -14.64 17.12 41.31
CA GLY A 8 -15.18 16.84 39.98
C GLY A 8 -14.59 15.52 39.50
N GLU A 9 -15.35 14.44 39.59
CA GLU A 9 -15.01 13.14 39.00
C GLU A 9 -14.79 13.30 37.49
N ARG A 10 -13.52 13.40 37.06
CA ARG A 10 -13.15 13.25 35.65
C ARG A 10 -12.79 11.80 35.38
N ALA A 11 -13.81 10.98 35.14
CA ALA A 11 -13.63 9.67 34.50
C ALA A 11 -13.07 9.83 33.07
N PRO A 12 -12.32 8.82 32.56
CA PRO A 12 -10.99 9.10 32.03
C PRO A 12 -10.95 9.30 30.51
N ARG A 13 -10.20 10.32 30.08
CA ARG A 13 -9.77 10.59 28.69
C ARG A 13 -8.97 9.45 28.01
N ARG A 14 -8.83 8.29 28.66
CA ARG A 14 -8.09 7.11 28.17
C ARG A 14 -8.97 6.11 27.43
N LEU A 15 -10.28 6.06 27.69
CA LEU A 15 -11.18 5.09 27.07
C LEU A 15 -11.45 5.39 25.58
N GLY A 16 -11.49 6.67 25.21
CA GLY A 16 -11.67 7.10 23.81
C GLY A 16 -10.52 6.72 22.88
N ARG A 17 -9.29 6.50 23.39
CA ARG A 17 -8.13 6.11 22.57
C ARG A 17 -8.12 4.64 22.16
N PHE A 18 -8.75 3.76 22.96
CA PHE A 18 -8.89 2.33 22.64
C PHE A 18 -10.22 2.02 21.95
N LEU A 19 -11.26 2.82 22.20
CA LEU A 19 -12.55 2.68 21.53
C LEU A 19 -12.57 3.31 20.14
N ALA A 20 -11.80 4.38 19.86
CA ALA A 20 -11.78 5.00 18.53
C ALA A 20 -11.34 4.05 17.40
N PRO A 21 -10.31 3.20 17.54
CA PRO A 21 -9.99 2.16 16.56
C PRO A 21 -11.11 1.12 16.43
N LEU A 22 -11.72 0.70 17.54
CA LEU A 22 -12.80 -0.30 17.54
C LEU A 22 -14.10 0.23 16.91
N VAL A 23 -14.41 1.51 17.11
CA VAL A 23 -15.58 2.19 16.53
C VAL A 23 -15.33 2.50 15.06
N LEU A 24 -14.10 2.84 14.67
CA LEU A 24 -13.72 2.99 13.26
C LEU A 24 -13.78 1.63 12.54
N LEU A 25 -13.24 0.57 13.15
CA LEU A 25 -13.29 -0.81 12.63
C LEU A 25 -14.74 -1.35 12.60
N GLY A 26 -15.53 -1.08 13.64
CA GLY A 26 -16.94 -1.46 13.72
C GLY A 26 -17.81 -0.70 12.70
N GLY A 27 -17.56 0.59 12.51
CA GLY A 27 -18.21 1.40 11.47
C GLY A 27 -17.83 0.97 10.05
N LEU A 28 -16.60 0.50 9.85
CA LEU A 28 -16.14 -0.07 8.59
C LEU A 28 -16.77 -1.45 8.32
N ALA A 29 -16.93 -2.28 9.37
CA ALA A 29 -17.51 -3.61 9.30
C ALA A 29 -19.04 -3.58 9.04
N LEU A 30 -19.76 -2.64 9.65
CA LEU A 30 -21.23 -2.57 9.56
C LEU A 30 -21.74 -2.06 8.21
N LYS A 31 -20.90 -1.42 7.39
CA LYS A 31 -21.35 -0.80 6.13
C LYS A 31 -21.16 -1.68 4.88
N PHE A 32 -20.42 -2.79 4.96
CA PHE A 32 -20.17 -3.69 3.82
C PHE A 32 -19.91 -5.12 4.30
N GLY A 33 -20.70 -6.12 3.86
CA GLY A 33 -20.60 -7.55 4.22
C GLY A 33 -19.22 -8.21 4.02
N SER A 34 -18.26 -7.90 4.90
CA SER A 34 -16.81 -8.06 4.70
C SER A 34 -16.10 -8.59 5.95
N VAL A 35 -16.72 -9.50 6.70
CA VAL A 35 -16.12 -10.05 7.93
C VAL A 35 -14.73 -10.64 7.65
N VAL A 36 -14.57 -11.39 6.55
CA VAL A 36 -13.28 -12.00 6.15
C VAL A 36 -12.19 -10.95 5.86
N LYS A 37 -12.55 -9.81 5.27
CA LYS A 37 -11.58 -8.76 4.90
C LYS A 37 -11.08 -7.99 6.11
N VAL A 38 -12.00 -7.71 7.04
CA VAL A 38 -11.68 -7.07 8.32
C VAL A 38 -10.86 -8.03 9.19
N LEU A 39 -11.23 -9.32 9.23
CA LEU A 39 -10.46 -10.34 9.95
C LEU A 39 -9.04 -10.46 9.41
N GLY A 40 -8.88 -10.44 8.08
CA GLY A 40 -7.56 -10.49 7.45
C GLY A 40 -6.66 -9.32 7.81
N LEU A 41 -7.23 -8.11 7.82
CA LEU A 41 -6.53 -6.90 8.26
C LEU A 41 -6.16 -6.95 9.76
N VAL A 42 -7.08 -7.41 10.61
CA VAL A 42 -6.86 -7.54 12.05
C VAL A 42 -5.80 -8.58 12.37
N VAL A 43 -5.77 -9.72 11.66
CA VAL A 43 -4.73 -10.74 11.81
C VAL A 43 -3.38 -10.22 11.35
N ALA A 44 -3.32 -9.47 10.25
CA ALA A 44 -2.09 -8.83 9.79
C ALA A 44 -1.58 -7.82 10.84
N ILE A 45 -2.43 -6.89 11.30
CA ILE A 45 -2.10 -5.93 12.36
C ILE A 45 -1.61 -6.67 13.62
N GLY A 46 -2.34 -7.71 14.05
CA GLY A 46 -1.98 -8.50 15.23
C GLY A 46 -0.62 -9.19 15.09
N GLY A 47 -0.36 -9.83 13.96
CA GLY A 47 0.93 -10.49 13.68
C GLY A 47 2.10 -9.51 13.65
N TYR A 48 1.96 -8.38 12.94
CA TYR A 48 3.00 -7.34 12.92
C TYR A 48 3.17 -6.66 14.27
N ALA A 49 2.10 -6.45 15.03
CA ALA A 49 2.15 -5.82 16.34
C ALA A 49 2.87 -6.69 17.37
N LEU A 50 2.74 -8.02 17.28
CA LEU A 50 3.46 -8.95 18.15
C LEU A 50 4.96 -8.99 17.85
N LEU A 51 5.36 -8.75 16.60
CA LEU A 51 6.76 -8.80 16.17
C LEU A 51 7.49 -7.45 16.29
N TRP A 52 6.79 -6.34 16.02
CA TRP A 52 7.41 -5.01 15.87
C TRP A 52 6.67 -3.88 16.60
N GLY A 53 5.63 -4.20 17.37
CA GLY A 53 4.84 -3.23 18.10
C GLY A 53 3.68 -2.63 17.29
N ILE A 54 2.66 -2.17 18.01
CA ILE A 54 1.38 -1.71 17.43
C ILE A 54 1.53 -0.48 16.53
N GLU A 55 2.48 0.41 16.85
CA GLU A 55 2.72 1.64 16.10
C GLU A 55 3.26 1.34 14.70
N PHE A 56 4.20 0.39 14.61
CA PHE A 56 4.70 -0.10 13.33
C PHE A 56 3.63 -0.82 12.54
N ALA A 57 2.85 -1.69 13.19
CA ALA A 57 1.77 -2.42 12.52
C ALA A 57 0.73 -1.50 11.88
N LEU A 58 0.33 -0.43 12.58
CA LEU A 58 -0.59 0.58 12.06
C LEU A 58 0.03 1.34 10.88
N GLY A 59 1.28 1.79 11.01
CA GLY A 59 1.99 2.48 9.92
C GLY A 59 2.14 1.60 8.67
N PHE A 60 2.48 0.32 8.86
CA PHE A 60 2.64 -0.63 7.77
C PHE A 60 1.32 -0.88 7.02
N VAL A 61 0.22 -0.99 7.75
CA VAL A 61 -1.13 -1.13 7.15
C VAL A 61 -1.54 0.11 6.38
N LEU A 62 -1.20 1.31 6.86
CA LEU A 62 -1.45 2.55 6.12
C LEU A 62 -0.63 2.60 4.82
N LEU A 63 0.61 2.11 4.83
CA LEU A 63 1.44 2.00 3.61
C LEU A 63 0.85 1.01 2.60
N LEU A 64 0.38 -0.15 3.07
CA LEU A 64 -0.34 -1.11 2.23
C LEU A 64 -1.62 -0.51 1.65
N LEU A 65 -2.39 0.22 2.47
CA LEU A 65 -3.60 0.88 2.00
C LEU A 65 -3.30 1.93 0.92
N ALA A 66 -2.21 2.71 1.08
CA ALA A 66 -1.78 3.66 0.07
C ALA A 66 -1.43 2.98 -1.26
N HIS A 67 -0.74 1.84 -1.21
CA HIS A 67 -0.45 1.01 -2.38
C HIS A 67 -1.74 0.53 -3.07
N GLU A 68 -2.66 -0.10 -2.33
CA GLU A 68 -3.93 -0.57 -2.89
C GLU A 68 -4.80 0.57 -3.44
N LEU A 69 -4.77 1.74 -2.80
CA LEU A 69 -5.46 2.93 -3.28
C LEU A 69 -4.89 3.40 -4.62
N GLY A 70 -3.59 3.22 -4.87
CA GLY A 70 -2.97 3.48 -6.17
C GLY A 70 -3.61 2.66 -7.29
N HIS A 71 -3.76 1.34 -7.08
CA HIS A 71 -4.48 0.47 -8.01
C HIS A 71 -5.92 0.90 -8.20
N TYR A 72 -6.63 1.16 -7.11
CA TYR A 72 -8.04 1.56 -7.13
C TYR A 72 -8.24 2.87 -7.91
N MET A 73 -7.44 3.89 -7.63
CA MET A 73 -7.51 5.19 -8.29
C MET A 73 -7.25 5.06 -9.78
N GLU A 74 -6.20 4.34 -10.20
CA GLU A 74 -5.92 4.17 -11.62
C GLU A 74 -6.99 3.33 -12.31
N ALA A 75 -7.47 2.26 -11.68
CA ALA A 75 -8.57 1.47 -12.23
C ALA A 75 -9.84 2.32 -12.46
N ARG A 76 -10.23 3.16 -11.48
CA ARG A 76 -11.35 4.11 -11.64
C ARG A 76 -11.11 5.13 -12.74
N ARG A 77 -9.89 5.68 -12.87
CA ARG A 77 -9.52 6.60 -13.96
C ARG A 77 -9.62 5.96 -15.33
N GLN A 78 -9.45 4.65 -15.42
CA GLN A 78 -9.61 3.86 -16.65
C GLN A 78 -11.07 3.44 -16.91
N GLY A 79 -12.03 3.97 -16.14
CA GLY A 79 -13.45 3.64 -16.25
C GLY A 79 -13.79 2.22 -15.79
N LEU A 80 -12.90 1.56 -15.04
CA LEU A 80 -13.17 0.25 -14.47
C LEU A 80 -13.96 0.39 -13.17
N ASP A 81 -14.64 -0.69 -12.79
CA ASP A 81 -15.30 -0.83 -11.48
C ASP A 81 -14.50 -1.77 -10.56
N PRO A 82 -13.38 -1.30 -9.97
CA PRO A 82 -12.61 -2.08 -9.03
C PRO A 82 -13.42 -2.37 -7.78
N GLY A 83 -13.47 -3.64 -7.37
CA GLY A 83 -13.96 -4.01 -6.05
C GLY A 83 -13.10 -3.42 -4.93
N LEU A 84 -13.64 -3.37 -3.71
CA LEU A 84 -12.84 -2.96 -2.55
C LEU A 84 -11.65 -3.92 -2.33
N PRO A 85 -10.45 -3.38 -1.99
CA PRO A 85 -9.27 -4.19 -1.69
C PRO A 85 -9.57 -5.31 -0.68
N VAL A 86 -9.09 -6.50 -0.97
CA VAL A 86 -9.21 -7.67 -0.09
C VAL A 86 -7.85 -7.94 0.53
N PHE A 87 -7.72 -7.73 1.85
CA PHE A 87 -6.50 -8.02 2.58
C PHE A 87 -6.46 -9.50 2.98
N VAL A 88 -5.40 -10.19 2.56
CA VAL A 88 -5.07 -11.54 2.99
C VAL A 88 -3.86 -11.45 3.93
N PRO A 89 -4.02 -11.82 5.20
CA PRO A 89 -2.95 -11.70 6.18
C PRO A 89 -1.73 -12.52 5.74
N PHE A 90 -0.54 -11.95 5.92
CA PHE A 90 0.77 -12.55 5.59
C PHE A 90 1.05 -12.82 4.10
N VAL A 91 0.10 -12.51 3.20
CA VAL A 91 0.26 -12.73 1.74
C VAL A 91 0.22 -11.43 0.96
N GLY A 92 -0.66 -10.49 1.34
CA GLY A 92 -0.82 -9.20 0.65
C GLY A 92 -2.28 -8.81 0.47
N ALA A 93 -2.55 -7.79 -0.34
CA ALA A 93 -3.91 -7.42 -0.74
C ALA A 93 -4.08 -7.51 -2.26
N TYR A 94 -5.32 -7.62 -2.72
CA TYR A 94 -5.64 -7.57 -4.14
C TYR A 94 -7.01 -6.94 -4.40
N VAL A 95 -7.14 -6.31 -5.57
CA VAL A 95 -8.38 -5.75 -6.10
C VAL A 95 -8.94 -6.67 -7.18
N ALA A 96 -10.17 -7.15 -7.00
CA ALA A 96 -10.87 -7.90 -8.04
C ALA A 96 -11.53 -6.94 -9.04
N LEU A 97 -11.17 -7.09 -10.32
CA LEU A 97 -11.84 -6.41 -11.43
C LEU A 97 -12.95 -7.33 -11.96
N ARG A 98 -14.20 -6.84 -12.03
CA ARG A 98 -15.33 -7.62 -12.56
C ARG A 98 -15.55 -7.33 -14.05
N ASN A 99 -15.88 -8.37 -14.82
CA ASN A 99 -16.41 -8.34 -16.19
C ASN A 99 -15.68 -7.41 -17.19
N ARG A 100 -14.45 -7.76 -17.58
CA ARG A 100 -13.71 -6.98 -18.58
C ARG A 100 -12.87 -7.84 -19.52
N ARG A 101 -12.84 -7.45 -20.80
CA ARG A 101 -11.85 -7.91 -21.78
C ARG A 101 -10.46 -7.38 -21.42
N PHE A 102 -9.45 -8.24 -21.44
CA PHE A 102 -8.06 -7.88 -21.15
C PHE A 102 -7.54 -6.85 -22.17
N ASP A 103 -7.10 -5.68 -21.69
CA ASP A 103 -6.26 -4.76 -22.45
C ASP A 103 -4.93 -4.57 -21.70
N PRO A 104 -3.79 -4.85 -22.36
CA PRO A 104 -2.49 -4.91 -21.71
C PRO A 104 -1.97 -3.52 -21.29
N TRP A 105 -2.36 -2.45 -21.99
CA TRP A 105 -1.91 -1.10 -21.63
C TRP A 105 -2.51 -0.67 -20.29
N ILE A 106 -3.81 -0.90 -20.12
CA ILE A 106 -4.50 -0.59 -18.88
C ILE A 106 -4.05 -1.54 -17.75
N ASP A 107 -3.85 -2.83 -18.02
CA ASP A 107 -3.33 -3.79 -17.03
C ASP A 107 -1.97 -3.32 -16.48
N ALA A 108 -1.04 -2.90 -17.35
CA ALA A 108 0.24 -2.34 -16.92
C ALA A 108 0.09 -1.06 -16.10
N ARG A 109 -0.78 -0.13 -16.50
CA ARG A 109 -0.98 1.13 -15.78
C ARG A 109 -1.54 0.91 -14.39
N VAL A 110 -2.58 0.09 -14.27
CA VAL A 110 -3.19 -0.24 -12.98
C VAL A 110 -2.16 -0.91 -12.08
N SER A 111 -1.42 -1.92 -12.58
CA SER A 111 -0.43 -2.63 -11.78
C SER A 111 0.79 -1.78 -11.39
N LEU A 112 1.20 -0.79 -12.19
CA LEU A 112 2.28 0.14 -11.82
C LEU A 112 1.82 1.21 -10.82
N ALA A 113 0.51 1.54 -10.79
CA ALA A 113 0.00 2.61 -9.94
C ALA A 113 0.17 2.31 -8.43
N GLY A 114 0.01 1.06 -8.01
CA GLY A 114 0.20 0.67 -6.60
C GLY A 114 1.63 0.91 -6.12
N PRO A 115 2.66 0.31 -6.77
CA PRO A 115 4.07 0.54 -6.45
C PRO A 115 4.49 2.02 -6.47
N VAL A 116 3.95 2.80 -7.42
CA VAL A 116 4.23 4.24 -7.50
C VAL A 116 3.62 5.00 -6.32
N VAL A 117 2.34 4.82 -6.04
CA VAL A 117 1.66 5.55 -4.94
C VAL A 117 2.18 5.10 -3.58
N GLY A 118 2.40 3.79 -3.40
CA GLY A 118 3.02 3.25 -2.19
C GLY A 118 4.46 3.75 -2.00
N GLY A 119 5.23 3.88 -3.08
CA GLY A 119 6.56 4.49 -3.06
C GLY A 119 6.55 5.97 -2.64
N VAL A 120 5.56 6.74 -3.11
CA VAL A 120 5.35 8.13 -2.68
C VAL A 120 4.98 8.20 -1.20
N ALA A 121 4.13 7.30 -0.71
CA ALA A 121 3.79 7.23 0.72
C ALA A 121 5.02 6.89 1.58
N ALA A 122 5.85 5.93 1.14
CA ALA A 122 7.11 5.59 1.80
C ALA A 122 8.10 6.76 1.81
N LEU A 123 8.17 7.54 0.72
CA LEU A 123 8.95 8.77 0.66
C LEU A 123 8.44 9.82 1.65
N GLY A 124 7.12 9.93 1.84
CA GLY A 124 6.53 10.77 2.89
C GLY A 124 6.96 10.34 4.29
N CYS A 125 6.97 9.04 4.58
CA CYS A 125 7.52 8.50 5.83
C CYS A 125 9.00 8.81 5.99
N LEU A 126 9.80 8.70 4.93
CA LEU A 126 11.23 9.01 4.96
C LEU A 126 11.46 10.49 5.30
N ALA A 127 10.80 11.39 4.57
CA ALA A 127 10.92 12.83 4.78
C ALA A 127 10.46 13.25 6.18
N ALA A 128 9.34 12.71 6.67
CA ALA A 128 8.89 12.98 8.03
C ALA A 128 9.88 12.41 9.06
N GLY A 129 10.35 11.18 8.87
CA GLY A 129 11.30 10.51 9.76
C GLY A 129 12.70 11.14 9.78
N THR A 130 13.13 11.82 8.72
CA THR A 130 14.35 12.63 8.73
C THR A 130 14.16 13.94 9.47
N VAL A 131 13.03 14.63 9.27
CA VAL A 131 12.75 15.93 9.91
C VAL A 131 12.54 15.80 11.43
N ILE A 132 11.83 14.77 11.90
CA ILE A 132 11.53 14.60 13.33
C ILE A 132 12.44 13.57 14.03
N ASP A 133 13.47 13.09 13.33
CA ASP A 133 14.42 12.07 13.79
C ASP A 133 13.76 10.79 14.36
N SER A 134 12.71 10.31 13.69
CA SER A 134 11.96 9.14 14.13
C SER A 134 12.48 7.84 13.49
N ALA A 135 13.04 6.96 14.33
CA ALA A 135 13.45 5.62 13.91
C ALA A 135 12.26 4.80 13.36
N LEU A 136 11.08 4.93 13.96
CA LEU A 136 9.86 4.26 13.51
C LEU A 136 9.50 4.65 12.06
N LEU A 137 9.47 5.94 11.75
CA LEU A 137 9.11 6.41 10.40
C LEU A 137 10.17 6.04 9.36
N ARG A 138 11.45 6.03 9.73
CA ARG A 138 12.53 5.55 8.84
C ARG A 138 12.41 4.04 8.58
N ALA A 139 12.09 3.24 9.60
CA ALA A 139 11.83 1.81 9.45
C ALA A 139 10.59 1.55 8.57
N LEU A 140 9.52 2.32 8.76
CA LEU A 140 8.33 2.27 7.89
C LEU A 140 8.64 2.69 6.46
N ALA A 141 9.48 3.70 6.26
CA ALA A 141 9.91 4.12 4.94
C ALA A 141 10.70 3.01 4.23
N TYR A 142 11.72 2.44 4.89
CA TYR A 142 12.49 1.32 4.36
C TYR A 142 11.59 0.13 3.99
N THR A 143 10.70 -0.25 4.90
CA THR A 143 9.74 -1.35 4.70
C THR A 143 8.77 -1.03 3.56
N GLY A 144 8.29 0.20 3.47
CA GLY A 144 7.42 0.66 2.39
C GLY A 144 8.12 0.60 1.03
N PHE A 145 9.36 1.08 0.91
CA PHE A 145 10.13 0.95 -0.33
C PHE A 145 10.35 -0.52 -0.70
N PHE A 146 10.76 -1.34 0.26
CA PHE A 146 10.95 -2.78 0.05
C PHE A 146 9.67 -3.47 -0.42
N LEU A 147 8.53 -3.23 0.24
CA LEU A 147 7.23 -3.81 -0.12
C LEU A 147 6.84 -3.48 -1.57
N ASN A 148 6.94 -2.19 -1.96
CA ASN A 148 6.59 -1.76 -3.31
C ASN A 148 7.56 -2.31 -4.36
N LEU A 149 8.85 -2.43 -4.02
CA LEU A 149 9.86 -3.03 -4.88
C LEU A 149 9.62 -4.53 -5.05
N ALA A 150 9.33 -5.24 -3.96
CA ALA A 150 8.98 -6.66 -3.99
C ALA A 150 7.73 -6.90 -4.85
N ASN A 151 6.71 -6.02 -4.76
CA ASN A 151 5.52 -6.11 -5.62
C ASN A 151 5.82 -5.99 -7.12
N LEU A 152 6.96 -5.42 -7.53
CA LEU A 152 7.39 -5.40 -8.94
C LEU A 152 8.05 -6.71 -9.40
N LEU A 153 8.25 -7.69 -8.52
CA LEU A 153 8.76 -9.01 -8.91
C LEU A 153 7.73 -9.78 -9.74
N PRO A 154 8.16 -10.51 -10.77
CA PRO A 154 7.26 -11.21 -11.69
C PRO A 154 6.79 -12.57 -11.13
N VAL A 155 6.22 -12.60 -9.93
CA VAL A 155 5.86 -13.85 -9.22
C VAL A 155 4.43 -13.86 -8.71
N TRP A 156 3.83 -15.05 -8.75
CA TRP A 156 2.55 -15.44 -8.14
C TRP A 156 1.43 -14.40 -8.20
N VAL A 157 1.23 -13.59 -7.14
CA VAL A 157 0.15 -12.60 -6.96
C VAL A 157 0.56 -11.14 -7.18
N LEU A 158 1.86 -10.88 -7.29
CA LEU A 158 2.41 -9.52 -7.26
C LEU A 158 2.16 -8.74 -8.55
N ASP A 159 2.22 -7.41 -8.47
CA ASP A 159 1.99 -6.52 -9.62
C ASP A 159 2.92 -6.76 -10.79
N GLY A 160 4.18 -7.11 -10.50
CA GLY A 160 5.21 -7.36 -11.49
C GLY A 160 4.81 -8.42 -12.51
N ARG A 161 4.00 -9.41 -12.11
CA ARG A 161 3.48 -10.45 -13.03
C ARG A 161 2.57 -9.83 -14.10
N HIS A 162 1.74 -8.86 -13.72
CA HIS A 162 0.77 -8.20 -14.59
C HIS A 162 1.49 -7.23 -15.51
N VAL A 163 2.43 -6.46 -14.96
CA VAL A 163 3.33 -5.59 -15.74
C VAL A 163 4.08 -6.41 -16.79
N LEU A 164 4.67 -7.55 -16.41
CA LEU A 164 5.40 -8.43 -17.32
C LEU A 164 4.49 -9.06 -18.38
N ARG A 165 3.29 -9.53 -17.99
CA ARG A 165 2.29 -10.08 -18.91
C ARG A 165 1.87 -9.04 -19.94
N ALA A 166 1.49 -7.84 -19.50
CA ALA A 166 1.13 -6.72 -20.33
C ALA A 166 2.26 -6.34 -21.30
N TRP A 167 3.48 -6.19 -20.79
CA TRP A 167 4.66 -5.90 -21.61
C TRP A 167 4.91 -6.98 -22.68
N ARG A 168 4.81 -8.27 -22.34
CA ARG A 168 4.99 -9.38 -23.30
C ARG A 168 3.98 -9.32 -24.44
N VAL A 169 2.72 -8.98 -24.14
CA VAL A 169 1.66 -8.84 -25.16
C VAL A 169 1.93 -7.63 -26.06
N LEU A 170 2.20 -6.47 -25.47
CA LEU A 170 2.50 -5.23 -26.21
C LEU A 170 3.76 -5.37 -27.07
N ARG A 171 4.82 -6.00 -26.56
CA ARG A 171 6.09 -6.22 -27.28
C ARG A 171 5.88 -7.09 -28.53
N ARG A 172 4.96 -8.04 -28.48
CA ARG A 172 4.59 -8.89 -29.63
C ARG A 172 3.66 -8.17 -30.63
N GLY A 173 3.27 -6.93 -30.36
CA GLY A 173 2.37 -6.17 -31.22
C GLY A 173 0.89 -6.33 -30.88
N GLY A 174 0.55 -7.02 -29.77
CA GLY A 174 -0.83 -7.29 -29.37
C GLY A 174 -1.47 -6.14 -28.58
N GLY A 175 -2.80 -6.11 -28.56
CA GLY A 175 -3.58 -5.14 -27.78
C GLY A 175 -3.76 -3.76 -28.44
N ARG A 176 -3.21 -3.54 -29.64
CA ARG A 176 -3.46 -2.34 -30.46
C ARG A 176 -3.66 -2.70 -31.93
N PRO A 177 -4.35 -1.86 -32.72
CA PRO A 177 -4.55 -2.10 -34.15
C PRO A 177 -3.25 -2.11 -34.96
N ARG A 178 -2.26 -1.31 -34.54
CA ARG A 178 -0.94 -1.22 -35.19
C ARG A 178 0.14 -1.81 -34.29
N ALA A 179 0.90 -2.77 -34.82
CA ALA A 179 2.00 -3.40 -34.07
C ALA A 179 3.07 -2.41 -33.61
N ALA A 180 3.35 -1.35 -34.40
CA ALA A 180 4.29 -0.30 -34.04
C ALA A 180 3.83 0.50 -32.81
N GLU A 181 2.53 0.76 -32.67
CA GLU A 181 1.95 1.44 -31.51
C GLU A 181 2.10 0.58 -30.26
N ALA A 182 1.73 -0.71 -30.35
CA ALA A 182 1.87 -1.66 -29.25
C ALA A 182 3.34 -1.76 -28.77
N ARG A 183 4.31 -1.84 -29.70
CA ARG A 183 5.74 -1.87 -29.34
C ARG A 183 6.22 -0.59 -28.66
N ARG A 184 5.74 0.60 -29.08
CA ARG A 184 6.04 1.87 -28.38
C ARG A 184 5.52 1.84 -26.95
N LEU A 185 4.28 1.38 -26.74
CA LEU A 185 3.72 1.23 -25.40
C LEU A 185 4.49 0.20 -24.57
N ALA A 186 4.97 -0.89 -25.18
CA ALA A 186 5.84 -1.85 -24.49
C ALA A 186 7.11 -1.18 -23.97
N THR A 187 7.76 -0.34 -24.77
CA THR A 187 8.93 0.44 -24.33
C THR A 187 8.58 1.36 -23.17
N VAL A 188 7.44 2.08 -23.24
CA VAL A 188 6.97 2.94 -22.16
C VAL A 188 6.77 2.15 -20.86
N VAL A 189 6.07 1.01 -20.92
CA VAL A 189 5.84 0.14 -19.77
C VAL A 189 7.17 -0.32 -19.16
N ALA A 190 8.14 -0.73 -19.98
CA ALA A 190 9.45 -1.17 -19.49
C ALA A 190 10.22 -0.03 -18.81
N VAL A 191 10.28 1.15 -19.44
CA VAL A 191 10.98 2.32 -18.89
C VAL A 191 10.37 2.76 -17.57
N VAL A 192 9.03 2.83 -17.50
CA VAL A 192 8.34 3.22 -16.27
C VAL A 192 8.56 2.17 -15.19
N ALA A 193 8.40 0.87 -15.49
CA ALA A 193 8.60 -0.20 -14.51
C ALA A 193 10.03 -0.21 -13.95
N LEU A 194 11.04 -0.11 -14.81
CA LEU A 194 12.45 -0.07 -14.41
C LEU A 194 12.77 1.23 -13.64
N GLY A 195 12.23 2.37 -14.08
CA GLY A 195 12.39 3.65 -13.38
C GLY A 195 11.77 3.62 -11.98
N THR A 196 10.57 3.07 -11.83
CA THR A 196 9.93 2.86 -10.53
C THR A 196 10.75 1.92 -9.66
N ALA A 197 11.20 0.77 -10.18
CA ALA A 197 12.05 -0.15 -9.43
C ALA A 197 13.36 0.49 -8.97
N GLY A 198 14.02 1.25 -9.84
CA GLY A 198 15.25 1.99 -9.51
C GLY A 198 15.03 3.05 -8.43
N ALA A 199 13.95 3.83 -8.53
CA ALA A 199 13.60 4.83 -7.52
C ALA A 199 13.28 4.20 -6.16
N LEU A 200 12.56 3.08 -6.14
CA LEU A 200 12.24 2.35 -4.91
C LEU A 200 13.51 1.73 -4.28
N ALA A 201 14.39 1.13 -5.08
CA ALA A 201 15.67 0.61 -4.61
C ALA A 201 16.56 1.72 -4.04
N LEU A 202 16.62 2.88 -4.69
CA LEU A 202 17.34 4.04 -4.17
C LEU A 202 16.72 4.52 -2.85
N GLY A 203 15.39 4.63 -2.77
CA GLY A 203 14.69 4.99 -1.54
C GLY A 203 15.00 4.04 -0.38
N MET A 204 15.08 2.73 -0.67
CA MET A 204 15.46 1.71 0.31
C MET A 204 16.91 1.86 0.78
N LEU A 205 17.84 2.19 -0.13
CA LEU A 205 19.24 2.48 0.24
C LEU A 205 19.35 3.73 1.12
N VAL A 206 18.63 4.80 0.79
CA VAL A 206 18.63 6.05 1.57
C VAL A 206 17.96 5.88 2.93
N ALA A 207 16.89 5.08 3.00
CA ALA A 207 16.19 4.79 4.24
C ALA A 207 16.91 3.76 5.13
N HIS A 208 17.99 3.14 4.63
CA HIS A 208 18.72 2.14 5.39
C HIS A 208 19.36 2.76 6.64
N VAL A 209 19.01 2.21 7.80
CA VAL A 209 19.61 2.63 9.07
C VAL A 209 20.89 1.80 9.27
N PRO A 210 22.07 2.44 9.32
CA PRO A 210 23.31 1.71 9.45
C PRO A 210 23.40 1.03 10.83
N GLN A 211 23.88 -0.21 10.83
CA GLN A 211 23.87 -1.14 11.98
C GLN A 211 24.90 -0.79 13.07
N ASP A 212 25.77 0.19 12.81
CA ASP A 212 26.82 0.67 13.72
C ASP A 212 26.29 1.56 14.86
N ARG A 213 24.98 1.85 14.87
CA ARG A 213 24.29 2.63 15.91
C ARG A 213 23.30 1.83 16.75
N LEU A 214 23.35 0.50 16.68
CA LEU A 214 22.60 -0.43 17.54
C LEU A 214 23.51 -1.02 18.61
#